data_AF-A0A1L9B767-F1
#
_entry.id   AF-A0A1L9B767-F1
#
_cell.length_a   1.000
_cell.length_b   1.000
_cell.length_c   1.000
_cell.angle_alpha   90.00
_cell.angle_beta   90.00
_cell.angle_gamma   90.00
#
_symmetry.space_group_name_H-M   'P 1'
#
loop_
_entity.id
_entity.type
_entity.pdbx_description
1 polymer ?
#
loop_
_entity_poly.entity_id
_entity_poly.type
_entity_poly.pdbx_seq_one_letter_code
_entity_poly.pdbx_strand_id
1 'polypeptide(L)'
;MAVSLGGLSLLATVGCGGADEFPVTGPDTEPISQALSWEQFRSEVYVDPEGAFIVDGDIPLHDEKQLREFYELYVNRGQLILNTVGGADTKWSDTQKLNLTYCVSTTFGTNYDRVVQDMASAVGAWEGVANVNFIHVSAQDGSCTASNSNVLFDVRPVTTGGQYVARAFFPDDTRANRNVLIDRTAFGSLAPRTLAGVLRHELGHTLGFRHEHTRPEAGGGCYEDSNWRVLTTYDSASVMHYPHCNGSQTGDLVITAKDQQGAVSIYGAPGSQPPPPTGGGTPVSETVSGSVARSQEVHHGPYAVVAGTTFKVTMTGSGDPDLFVRFGSAPTTSSYACRPYLSGASEACTLTVPAGQSKAYIMVRGYSAGSYSLSIGYTKP
;
A
#
# COMPACT_ATOMS: atom_id res chain seq x y z
N MET A 1 6.62 4.77 77.64
CA MET A 1 6.17 3.66 78.53
C MET A 1 6.47 2.33 77.83
N ALA A 2 6.33 1.20 78.54
CA ALA A 2 6.62 -0.16 78.05
C ALA A 2 5.89 -0.48 76.72
N VAL A 3 6.57 -0.99 75.68
CA VAL A 3 6.92 -2.41 75.42
C VAL A 3 5.70 -3.33 75.26
N SER A 4 5.58 -3.93 74.07
CA SER A 4 5.02 -5.26 73.86
C SER A 4 5.78 -5.93 72.71
N LEU A 5 6.10 -7.23 72.85
CA LEU A 5 6.93 -8.02 71.94
C LEU A 5 6.21 -9.34 71.63
N GLY A 6 6.31 -9.81 70.39
CA GLY A 6 5.84 -11.14 69.97
C GLY A 6 5.66 -11.21 68.45
N GLY A 7 6.16 -12.22 67.73
CA GLY A 7 7.03 -13.33 68.15
C GLY A 7 7.73 -13.96 66.94
N LEU A 8 8.82 -14.69 67.16
CA LEU A 8 9.75 -15.12 66.09
C LEU A 8 9.85 -16.65 65.98
N SER A 9 9.64 -17.20 64.78
CA SER A 9 10.31 -18.38 64.17
C SER A 9 9.62 -18.69 62.83
N LEU A 10 10.29 -18.70 61.68
CA LEU A 10 11.32 -19.64 61.19
C LEU A 10 10.83 -21.09 61.03
N LEU A 11 10.65 -21.47 59.77
CA LEU A 11 11.13 -22.75 59.23
C LEU A 11 11.77 -22.45 57.87
N ALA A 12 13.00 -22.93 57.67
CA ALA A 12 13.74 -22.78 56.43
C ALA A 12 14.22 -24.15 55.95
N THR A 13 14.07 -24.41 54.65
CA THR A 13 14.66 -25.57 53.98
C THR A 13 15.36 -25.09 52.71
N VAL A 14 16.58 -25.58 52.50
CA VAL A 14 17.53 -25.03 51.51
C VAL A 14 17.26 -25.59 50.11
N GLY A 15 17.31 -24.71 49.11
CA GLY A 15 17.50 -25.05 47.68
C GLY A 15 18.52 -24.07 47.09
N CYS A 16 19.50 -24.58 46.34
CA CYS A 16 20.67 -23.80 45.92
C CYS A 16 20.66 -23.41 44.44
N GLY A 17 21.17 -22.22 44.14
CA GLY A 17 21.54 -21.76 42.79
C GLY A 17 20.53 -20.79 42.16
N GLY A 18 20.93 -19.60 41.69
CA GLY A 18 22.26 -18.97 41.81
C GLY A 18 22.41 -17.71 40.94
N ALA A 19 23.51 -16.97 41.18
CA ALA A 19 23.93 -15.73 40.52
C ALA A 19 23.05 -14.48 40.76
N ASP A 20 23.74 -13.37 41.04
CA ASP A 20 23.17 -12.02 41.16
C ASP A 20 22.99 -11.37 39.79
N GLU A 21 21.88 -10.66 39.57
CA GLU A 21 21.85 -9.58 38.59
C GLU A 21 20.87 -8.47 39.00
N PHE A 22 21.21 -7.22 38.69
CA PHE A 22 20.46 -6.04 39.13
C PHE A 22 19.25 -5.80 38.22
N PRO A 23 18.06 -5.44 38.75
CA PRO A 23 16.95 -4.99 37.92
C PRO A 23 17.28 -3.62 37.32
N VAL A 24 17.80 -3.61 36.10
CA VAL A 24 18.06 -2.38 35.33
C VAL A 24 16.73 -1.70 35.02
N THR A 25 16.55 -0.47 35.51
CA THR A 25 15.47 0.41 35.08
C THR A 25 15.75 0.90 33.66
N GLY A 26 15.28 0.14 32.67
CA GLY A 26 15.21 0.62 31.29
C GLY A 26 14.19 1.76 31.15
N PRO A 27 14.41 2.72 30.23
CA PRO A 27 13.47 3.81 30.02
C PRO A 27 12.16 3.29 29.42
N ASP A 28 11.10 3.94 29.87
CA ASP A 28 9.68 3.76 29.56
C ASP A 28 9.37 3.12 28.19
N THR A 29 8.83 1.91 28.23
CA THR A 29 8.09 1.33 27.09
C THR A 29 6.75 2.04 26.98
N GLU A 30 6.75 3.24 26.39
CA GLU A 30 5.54 3.95 25.97
C GLU A 30 4.62 2.98 25.20
N PRO A 31 3.33 2.87 25.57
CA PRO A 31 2.43 1.95 24.90
C PRO A 31 2.24 2.40 23.45
N ILE A 32 2.53 1.49 22.51
CA ILE A 32 2.32 1.69 21.07
C ILE A 32 0.90 2.24 20.88
N SER A 33 0.80 3.46 20.37
CA SER A 33 -0.46 4.21 20.32
C SER A 33 -1.52 3.40 19.59
N GLN A 34 -2.52 2.91 20.33
CA GLN A 34 -3.69 2.30 19.72
C GLN A 34 -4.38 3.36 18.85
N ALA A 35 -4.82 2.97 17.65
CA ALA A 35 -5.69 3.83 16.86
C ALA A 35 -6.92 4.21 17.70
N LEU A 36 -7.43 5.45 17.54
CA LEU A 36 -8.66 5.87 18.20
C LEU A 36 -9.74 4.80 18.01
N SER A 37 -10.48 4.45 19.06
CA SER A 37 -11.64 3.58 18.92
C SER A 37 -12.72 4.28 18.10
N TRP A 38 -13.68 3.51 17.58
CA TRP A 38 -14.83 4.07 16.87
C TRP A 38 -15.56 5.07 17.76
N GLU A 39 -15.77 4.71 19.02
CA GLU A 39 -16.49 5.49 20.02
C GLU A 39 -15.76 6.81 20.33
N GLN A 40 -14.41 6.78 20.37
CA GLN A 40 -13.58 7.97 20.55
C GLN A 40 -13.68 8.89 19.33
N PHE A 41 -13.31 8.40 18.14
CA PHE A 41 -13.38 9.16 16.90
C PHE A 41 -14.78 9.74 16.65
N ARG A 42 -15.83 8.92 16.80
CA ARG A 42 -17.23 9.32 16.62
C ARG A 42 -17.67 10.41 17.60
N SER A 43 -17.02 10.53 18.76
CA SER A 43 -17.28 11.58 19.76
C SER A 43 -16.51 12.89 19.53
N GLU A 44 -15.43 12.85 18.76
CA GLU A 44 -14.56 14.00 18.46
C GLU A 44 -14.94 14.69 17.13
N VAL A 45 -15.60 13.98 16.23
CA VAL A 45 -16.08 14.51 14.94
C VAL A 45 -17.16 15.58 15.12
N TYR A 46 -16.93 16.74 14.52
CA TYR A 46 -17.87 17.87 14.50
C TYR A 46 -19.11 17.54 13.66
N VAL A 47 -20.28 18.02 14.10
CA VAL A 47 -21.53 17.98 13.34
C VAL A 47 -21.96 19.41 13.05
N ASP A 48 -22.23 19.71 11.79
CA ASP A 48 -22.63 21.04 11.35
C ASP A 48 -24.12 21.35 11.64
N PRO A 49 -24.59 22.60 11.44
CA PRO A 49 -25.99 22.97 11.67
C PRO A 49 -27.01 22.31 10.73
N GLU A 50 -26.57 21.67 9.63
CA GLU A 50 -27.42 20.95 8.69
C GLU A 50 -27.46 19.43 8.99
N GLY A 51 -26.59 18.95 9.89
CA GLY A 51 -26.54 17.58 10.39
C GLY A 51 -25.45 16.72 9.76
N ALA A 52 -24.55 17.30 8.95
CA ALA A 52 -23.44 16.57 8.34
C ALA A 52 -22.26 16.44 9.33
N PHE A 53 -21.60 15.29 9.29
CA PHE A 53 -20.35 15.03 10.00
C PHE A 53 -19.18 15.62 9.21
N ILE A 54 -18.40 16.52 9.81
CA ILE A 54 -17.25 17.13 9.14
C ILE A 54 -15.97 16.42 9.58
N VAL A 55 -15.26 15.82 8.62
CA VAL A 55 -13.96 15.17 8.81
C VAL A 55 -12.88 15.92 8.03
N ASP A 56 -11.62 15.78 8.45
CA ASP A 56 -10.42 16.47 7.95
C ASP A 56 -10.47 18.01 7.86
N GLY A 57 -11.58 18.62 8.29
CA GLY A 57 -11.81 20.07 8.38
C GLY A 57 -12.79 20.61 7.35
N ASP A 58 -12.96 19.94 6.21
CA ASP A 58 -13.79 20.41 5.10
C ASP A 58 -14.59 19.32 4.35
N ILE A 59 -14.50 18.04 4.74
CA ILE A 59 -15.22 16.93 4.10
C ILE A 59 -16.56 16.65 4.83
N PRO A 60 -17.73 16.93 4.23
CA PRO A 60 -19.02 16.58 4.80
C PRO A 60 -19.41 15.13 4.48
N LEU A 61 -19.82 14.39 5.52
CA LEU A 61 -20.40 13.05 5.42
C LEU A 61 -21.82 13.11 5.99
N HIS A 62 -22.81 12.72 5.18
CA HIS A 62 -24.22 13.03 5.42
C HIS A 62 -24.97 12.00 6.26
N ASP A 63 -24.34 10.86 6.58
CA ASP A 63 -24.90 9.87 7.49
C ASP A 63 -23.81 9.10 8.27
N GLU A 64 -24.26 8.30 9.25
CA GLU A 64 -23.38 7.56 10.15
C GLU A 64 -22.78 6.29 9.50
N LYS A 65 -23.30 5.86 8.34
CA LYS A 65 -22.68 4.80 7.50
C LYS A 65 -21.43 5.38 6.83
N GLN A 66 -21.54 6.55 6.20
CA GLN A 66 -20.41 7.27 5.60
C GLN A 66 -19.33 7.64 6.63
N LEU A 67 -19.72 8.14 7.82
CA LEU A 67 -18.74 8.42 8.87
C LEU A 67 -18.04 7.15 9.38
N ARG A 68 -18.76 6.03 9.47
CA ARG A 68 -18.20 4.73 9.85
C ARG A 68 -17.22 4.19 8.81
N GLU A 69 -17.55 4.35 7.53
CA GLU A 69 -16.65 4.03 6.41
C GLU A 69 -15.38 4.87 6.44
N PHE A 70 -15.50 6.18 6.67
CA PHE A 70 -14.33 7.05 6.79
C PHE A 70 -13.41 6.62 7.93
N TYR A 71 -13.97 6.31 9.11
CA TYR A 71 -13.22 5.77 10.24
C TYR A 71 -12.49 4.46 9.90
N GLU A 72 -13.18 3.47 9.32
CA GLU A 72 -12.62 2.14 9.06
C GLU A 72 -11.59 2.13 7.92
N LEU A 73 -11.65 3.10 7.00
CA LEU A 73 -10.74 3.24 5.85
C LEU A 73 -9.56 4.18 6.10
N TYR A 74 -9.77 5.35 6.70
CA TYR A 74 -8.77 6.42 6.75
C TYR A 74 -8.15 6.65 8.14
N VAL A 75 -8.92 6.46 9.21
CA VAL A 75 -8.50 6.75 10.61
C VAL A 75 -7.87 5.53 11.27
N ASN A 76 -8.49 4.36 11.12
CA ASN A 76 -8.12 3.13 11.84
C ASN A 76 -6.89 2.41 11.22
N ARG A 77 -6.36 2.85 10.06
CA ARG A 77 -5.38 2.09 9.25
C ARG A 77 -4.36 2.96 8.46
N GLY A 78 -3.38 3.57 9.12
CA GLY A 78 -2.35 4.45 8.49
C GLY A 78 -1.32 3.77 7.56
N GLN A 79 -0.86 4.48 6.49
CA GLN A 79 -0.49 4.00 5.12
C GLN A 79 0.14 5.29 4.26
N LEU A 80 0.63 5.72 3.01
CA LEU A 80 1.00 5.60 1.51
C LEU A 80 0.20 6.23 0.24
N ILE A 81 0.82 6.89 -0.78
CA ILE A 81 0.21 7.36 -2.08
C ILE A 81 0.84 6.87 -3.44
N LEU A 82 0.09 6.95 -4.57
CA LEU A 82 0.48 6.52 -5.94
C LEU A 82 0.20 7.59 -7.04
N ASN A 83 1.09 7.71 -8.03
CA ASN A 83 0.94 8.56 -9.22
C ASN A 83 -0.23 8.14 -10.13
N THR A 84 -0.94 9.11 -10.72
CA THR A 84 -1.98 8.86 -11.73
C THR A 84 -1.87 9.82 -12.92
N VAL A 85 -2.07 9.31 -14.13
CA VAL A 85 -2.12 10.12 -15.36
C VAL A 85 -3.49 9.98 -16.01
N GLY A 86 -4.19 11.10 -16.20
CA GLY A 86 -5.58 11.09 -16.71
C GLY A 86 -6.57 10.33 -15.82
N GLY A 87 -6.26 10.14 -14.54
CA GLY A 87 -7.05 9.34 -13.60
C GLY A 87 -6.76 7.82 -13.62
N ALA A 88 -5.79 7.36 -14.41
CA ALA A 88 -5.36 5.95 -14.42
C ALA A 88 -4.08 5.74 -13.58
N ASP A 89 -3.99 4.59 -12.89
CA ASP A 89 -2.81 4.18 -12.12
C ASP A 89 -1.54 4.11 -12.98
N THR A 90 -0.54 4.93 -12.66
CA THR A 90 0.82 4.74 -13.18
C THR A 90 1.47 3.59 -12.42
N LYS A 91 1.48 2.39 -13.01
CA LYS A 91 2.14 1.20 -12.44
C LYS A 91 2.57 0.20 -13.50
N TRP A 92 3.46 -0.73 -13.14
CA TRP A 92 3.78 -1.88 -13.99
C TRP A 92 2.65 -2.92 -14.02
N SER A 93 2.51 -3.60 -15.16
CA SER A 93 1.58 -4.74 -15.29
C SER A 93 2.08 -5.97 -14.53
N ASP A 94 1.19 -6.94 -14.28
CA ASP A 94 1.53 -8.19 -13.60
C ASP A 94 2.64 -8.99 -14.29
N THR A 95 2.81 -8.83 -15.60
CA THR A 95 3.92 -9.41 -16.38
C THR A 95 5.19 -8.55 -16.27
N GLN A 96 5.08 -7.22 -16.33
CA GLN A 96 6.23 -6.32 -16.40
C GLN A 96 6.91 -6.12 -15.04
N LYS A 97 6.16 -6.16 -13.94
CA LYS A 97 6.67 -5.98 -12.57
C LYS A 97 7.74 -7.00 -12.17
N LEU A 98 7.75 -8.18 -12.79
CA LEU A 98 8.76 -9.23 -12.55
C LEU A 98 9.90 -9.25 -13.57
N ASN A 99 10.01 -8.23 -14.42
CA ASN A 99 11.02 -8.13 -15.48
C ASN A 99 11.53 -6.68 -15.60
N LEU A 100 11.83 -6.03 -14.47
CA LEU A 100 12.28 -4.65 -14.42
C LEU A 100 13.78 -4.57 -14.72
N THR A 101 14.14 -4.84 -15.97
CA THR A 101 15.54 -4.90 -16.43
C THR A 101 16.23 -3.53 -16.39
N TYR A 102 17.43 -3.47 -15.82
CA TYR A 102 18.23 -2.24 -15.76
C TYR A 102 19.71 -2.50 -16.04
N CYS A 103 20.44 -1.43 -16.33
CA CYS A 103 21.89 -1.41 -16.43
C CYS A 103 22.46 -0.31 -15.52
N VAL A 104 23.75 -0.44 -15.17
CA VAL A 104 24.53 0.57 -14.44
C VAL A 104 25.67 1.03 -15.33
N SER A 105 25.75 2.31 -15.65
CA SER A 105 26.73 2.78 -16.63
C SER A 105 28.16 2.73 -16.09
N THR A 106 29.06 2.06 -16.84
CA THR A 106 30.51 2.06 -16.55
C THR A 106 31.13 3.46 -16.55
N THR A 107 30.43 4.48 -17.08
CA THR A 107 30.80 5.90 -17.00
C THR A 107 30.81 6.48 -15.57
N PHE A 108 30.31 5.75 -14.56
CA PHE A 108 30.57 6.04 -13.13
C PHE A 108 32.05 5.93 -12.75
N GLY A 109 32.89 5.27 -13.58
CA GLY A 109 34.33 5.15 -13.35
C GLY A 109 34.63 4.40 -12.06
N THR A 110 35.49 4.97 -11.19
CA THR A 110 35.85 4.35 -9.90
C THR A 110 34.69 4.21 -8.91
N ASN A 111 33.52 4.79 -9.18
CA ASN A 111 32.31 4.60 -8.37
C ASN A 111 31.38 3.50 -8.92
N TYR A 112 31.70 2.88 -10.06
CA TYR A 112 30.82 1.90 -10.72
C TYR A 112 30.42 0.73 -9.80
N ASP A 113 31.39 0.05 -9.18
CA ASP A 113 31.11 -1.11 -8.30
C ASP A 113 30.27 -0.70 -7.08
N ARG A 114 30.50 0.50 -6.54
CA ARG A 114 29.68 1.07 -5.47
C ARG A 114 28.25 1.31 -5.93
N VAL A 115 28.02 1.87 -7.13
CA VAL A 115 26.65 2.08 -7.63
C VAL A 115 25.96 0.74 -7.88
N VAL A 116 26.65 -0.29 -8.38
CA VAL A 116 26.09 -1.64 -8.51
C VAL A 116 25.68 -2.20 -7.13
N GLN A 117 26.52 -2.04 -6.10
CA GLN A 117 26.22 -2.48 -4.74
C GLN A 117 25.06 -1.69 -4.09
N ASP A 118 25.10 -0.36 -4.15
CA ASP A 118 24.08 0.53 -3.58
C ASP A 118 22.72 0.32 -4.30
N MET A 119 22.71 0.13 -5.63
CA MET A 119 21.51 -0.28 -6.39
C MET A 119 20.99 -1.64 -5.96
N ALA A 120 21.85 -2.67 -5.85
CA ALA A 120 21.42 -4.01 -5.44
C ALA A 120 20.81 -4.02 -4.03
N SER A 121 21.34 -3.21 -3.11
CA SER A 121 20.77 -3.06 -1.77
C SER A 121 19.43 -2.31 -1.76
N ALA A 122 19.25 -1.32 -2.64
CA ALA A 122 18.00 -0.59 -2.79
C ALA A 122 16.91 -1.46 -3.47
N VAL A 123 17.29 -2.23 -4.48
CA VAL A 123 16.45 -3.23 -5.16
C VAL A 123 15.96 -4.29 -4.17
N GLY A 124 16.88 -4.96 -3.46
CA GLY A 124 16.53 -6.02 -2.52
C GLY A 124 15.63 -5.57 -1.37
N ALA A 125 15.64 -4.27 -1.03
CA ALA A 125 14.71 -3.71 -0.06
C ALA A 125 13.27 -3.64 -0.59
N TRP A 126 13.05 -3.32 -1.88
CA TRP A 126 11.72 -3.34 -2.50
C TRP A 126 11.23 -4.76 -2.82
N GLU A 127 12.09 -5.62 -3.35
CA GLU A 127 11.79 -7.04 -3.61
C GLU A 127 11.49 -7.82 -2.31
N GLY A 128 12.13 -7.42 -1.20
CA GLY A 128 11.88 -7.96 0.13
C GLY A 128 10.51 -7.58 0.72
N VAL A 129 9.80 -6.58 0.16
CA VAL A 129 8.49 -6.14 0.66
C VAL A 129 7.34 -6.26 -0.33
N ALA A 130 7.61 -6.29 -1.65
CA ALA A 130 6.61 -6.34 -2.71
C ALA A 130 7.00 -7.32 -3.83
N ASN A 131 6.00 -7.78 -4.59
CA ASN A 131 6.16 -8.72 -5.69
C ASN A 131 6.67 -8.05 -6.98
N VAL A 132 7.91 -7.60 -6.93
CA VAL A 132 8.66 -7.02 -8.04
C VAL A 132 9.96 -7.80 -8.23
N ASN A 133 10.56 -7.74 -9.42
CA ASN A 133 11.88 -8.33 -9.68
C ASN A 133 12.64 -7.43 -10.68
N PHE A 134 13.71 -6.80 -10.19
CA PHE A 134 14.60 -5.93 -10.94
C PHE A 134 15.85 -6.69 -11.35
N ILE A 135 16.13 -6.70 -12.66
CA ILE A 135 17.17 -7.56 -13.22
C ILE A 135 18.33 -6.68 -13.70
N HIS A 136 19.46 -6.72 -13.00
CA HIS A 136 20.69 -6.07 -13.48
C HIS A 136 21.26 -6.84 -14.68
N VAL A 137 21.09 -6.30 -15.88
CA VAL A 137 21.57 -6.90 -17.13
C VAL A 137 22.99 -6.38 -17.40
N SER A 138 23.96 -6.85 -16.62
CA SER A 138 25.33 -6.29 -16.62
C SER A 138 26.05 -6.33 -17.99
N ALA A 139 25.64 -7.23 -18.89
CA ALA A 139 26.06 -7.23 -20.30
C ALA A 139 25.70 -5.95 -21.08
N GLN A 140 24.86 -5.06 -20.52
CA GLN A 140 24.46 -3.77 -21.10
C GLN A 140 25.12 -2.56 -20.43
N ASP A 141 25.93 -2.76 -19.40
CA ASP A 141 26.52 -1.67 -18.59
C ASP A 141 27.46 -0.76 -19.40
N GLY A 142 28.22 -1.37 -20.31
CA GLY A 142 29.10 -0.65 -21.26
C GLY A 142 28.37 0.16 -22.35
N SER A 143 27.06 -0.06 -22.52
CA SER A 143 26.19 0.67 -23.45
C SER A 143 25.00 1.35 -22.75
N CYS A 144 25.07 1.47 -21.41
CA CYS A 144 23.97 1.90 -20.57
C CYS A 144 23.63 3.37 -20.79
N THR A 145 22.53 3.60 -21.52
CA THR A 145 22.10 4.91 -22.07
C THR A 145 20.59 4.93 -22.25
N ALA A 146 20.02 6.15 -22.31
CA ALA A 146 18.60 6.40 -22.61
C ALA A 146 18.10 5.74 -23.92
N SER A 147 19.01 5.46 -24.86
CA SER A 147 18.71 4.81 -26.13
C SER A 147 18.82 3.28 -26.09
N ASN A 148 19.27 2.68 -24.99
CA ASN A 148 19.45 1.23 -24.89
C ASN A 148 18.12 0.52 -24.59
N SER A 149 17.47 0.01 -25.65
CA SER A 149 16.21 -0.73 -25.59
C SER A 149 16.31 -2.16 -25.04
N ASN A 150 17.51 -2.67 -24.75
CA ASN A 150 17.70 -4.01 -24.18
C ASN A 150 17.38 -4.07 -22.67
N VAL A 151 17.15 -2.91 -22.05
CA VAL A 151 16.74 -2.73 -20.65
C VAL A 151 15.54 -1.78 -20.56
N LEU A 152 14.74 -1.92 -19.51
CA LEU A 152 13.58 -1.08 -19.23
C LEU A 152 13.98 0.35 -18.87
N PHE A 153 15.08 0.52 -18.13
CA PHE A 153 15.68 1.79 -17.73
C PHE A 153 17.21 1.73 -17.56
N ASP A 154 17.87 2.89 -17.50
CA ASP A 154 19.32 3.02 -17.29
C ASP A 154 19.68 3.81 -16.02
N VAL A 155 20.69 3.34 -15.27
CA VAL A 155 21.28 4.05 -14.13
C VAL A 155 22.57 4.75 -14.57
N ARG A 156 22.64 6.08 -14.47
CA ARG A 156 23.74 6.89 -15.06
C ARG A 156 24.23 8.04 -14.18
N PRO A 157 25.50 8.44 -14.32
CA PRO A 157 26.00 9.67 -13.70
C PRO A 157 25.42 10.91 -14.38
N VAL A 158 25.20 11.96 -13.61
CA VAL A 158 24.92 13.31 -14.08
C VAL A 158 25.83 14.33 -13.38
N THR A 159 25.80 15.59 -13.80
CA THR A 159 26.49 16.69 -13.11
C THR A 159 25.60 17.93 -13.15
N THR A 160 24.78 18.07 -12.12
CA THR A 160 23.93 19.24 -11.83
C THR A 160 24.56 20.15 -10.78
N GLY A 161 25.54 19.65 -10.03
CA GLY A 161 26.19 20.39 -8.94
C GLY A 161 25.40 20.31 -7.63
N GLY A 162 24.69 19.20 -7.39
CA GLY A 162 23.89 19.01 -6.18
C GLY A 162 22.51 19.67 -6.20
N GLN A 163 21.95 19.98 -7.39
CA GLN A 163 20.53 20.38 -7.49
C GLN A 163 19.58 19.24 -7.06
N TYR A 164 20.04 18.00 -7.22
CA TYR A 164 19.50 16.79 -6.61
C TYR A 164 20.65 15.81 -6.37
N VAL A 165 20.47 14.87 -5.44
CA VAL A 165 21.46 13.80 -5.14
C VAL A 165 21.29 12.65 -6.13
N ALA A 166 20.04 12.22 -6.33
CA ALA A 166 19.61 11.38 -7.44
C ALA A 166 18.25 11.89 -7.95
N ARG A 167 17.76 11.31 -9.05
CA ARG A 167 16.35 11.35 -9.44
C ARG A 167 15.96 10.12 -10.25
N ALA A 168 14.70 9.75 -10.20
CA ALA A 168 14.10 8.65 -10.96
C ALA A 168 13.21 9.14 -12.12
N PHE A 169 12.29 8.26 -12.51
CA PHE A 169 11.28 8.35 -13.57
C PHE A 169 10.03 7.60 -13.11
N PHE A 170 8.88 7.80 -13.75
CA PHE A 170 7.63 7.08 -13.43
C PHE A 170 7.30 5.97 -14.46
N PRO A 171 6.58 4.89 -14.09
CA PRO A 171 6.24 3.79 -15.01
C PRO A 171 5.65 4.18 -16.38
N ASP A 172 4.96 5.31 -16.51
CA ASP A 172 4.42 5.81 -17.79
C ASP A 172 5.42 6.56 -18.67
N ASP A 173 6.62 6.91 -18.15
CA ASP A 173 7.65 7.61 -18.91
C ASP A 173 8.07 6.85 -20.18
N THR A 174 8.30 7.60 -21.26
CA THR A 174 8.89 7.06 -22.48
C THR A 174 10.27 6.46 -22.20
N ARG A 175 10.70 5.44 -22.96
CA ARG A 175 12.00 4.77 -22.69
C ARG A 175 13.17 5.74 -22.58
N ALA A 176 13.22 6.82 -23.38
CA ALA A 176 14.27 7.83 -23.30
C ALA A 176 14.32 8.57 -21.93
N ASN A 177 13.17 8.76 -21.29
CA ASN A 177 13.05 9.39 -19.97
C ASN A 177 13.25 8.39 -18.82
N ARG A 178 13.05 7.08 -19.05
CA ARG A 178 13.24 6.04 -18.03
C ARG A 178 14.70 5.86 -17.67
N ASN A 179 15.17 6.68 -16.74
CA ASN A 179 16.52 6.68 -16.22
C ASN A 179 16.57 7.12 -14.76
N VAL A 180 17.44 6.46 -13.99
CA VAL A 180 17.84 6.90 -12.64
C VAL A 180 19.15 7.65 -12.79
N LEU A 181 19.17 8.95 -12.52
CA LEU A 181 20.37 9.77 -12.61
C LEU A 181 20.92 10.03 -11.21
N ILE A 182 22.22 9.77 -11.03
CA ILE A 182 22.94 9.99 -9.76
C ILE A 182 23.94 11.14 -9.97
N ASP A 183 23.83 12.21 -9.20
CA ASP A 183 24.74 13.34 -9.30
C ASP A 183 26.11 13.02 -8.67
N ARG A 184 27.18 13.67 -9.15
CA ARG A 184 28.52 13.48 -8.59
C ARG A 184 28.63 13.82 -7.09
N THR A 185 27.76 14.69 -6.57
CA THR A 185 27.70 14.99 -5.12
C THR A 185 27.29 13.79 -4.26
N ALA A 186 26.55 12.81 -4.81
CA ALA A 186 26.11 11.61 -4.09
C ALA A 186 27.25 10.65 -3.65
N PHE A 187 28.45 10.84 -4.21
CA PHE A 187 29.65 10.10 -3.79
C PHE A 187 30.39 10.75 -2.62
N GLY A 188 30.00 11.96 -2.22
CA GLY A 188 30.47 12.63 -1.00
C GLY A 188 29.80 12.14 0.28
N SER A 189 29.81 12.98 1.32
CA SER A 189 29.13 12.67 2.59
C SER A 189 27.61 12.88 2.45
N LEU A 190 26.85 11.80 2.57
CA LEU A 190 25.38 11.81 2.63
C LEU A 190 24.85 11.62 4.07
N ALA A 191 25.72 11.44 5.06
CA ALA A 191 25.37 11.09 6.43
C ALA A 191 24.33 12.06 7.03
N PRO A 192 23.26 11.56 7.69
CA PRO A 192 23.05 10.17 8.15
C PRO A 192 22.59 9.15 7.08
N ARG A 193 22.40 9.56 5.82
CA ARG A 193 22.01 8.66 4.73
C ARG A 193 23.20 8.06 4.00
N THR A 194 22.93 7.00 3.24
CA THR A 194 23.79 6.35 2.27
C THR A 194 23.25 6.60 0.85
N LEU A 195 24.01 6.20 -0.17
CA LEU A 195 23.50 6.21 -1.54
C LEU A 195 22.46 5.09 -1.75
N ALA A 196 22.59 3.95 -1.07
CA ALA A 196 21.57 2.90 -1.08
C ALA A 196 20.21 3.39 -0.52
N GLY A 197 20.22 4.17 0.57
CA GLY A 197 19.00 4.79 1.11
C GLY A 197 18.34 5.77 0.14
N VAL A 198 19.13 6.65 -0.49
CA VAL A 198 18.62 7.55 -1.55
C VAL A 198 18.07 6.75 -2.74
N LEU A 199 18.78 5.74 -3.23
CA LEU A 199 18.30 4.89 -4.33
C LEU A 199 17.05 4.08 -3.95
N ARG A 200 16.82 3.78 -2.67
CA ARG A 200 15.58 3.15 -2.19
C ARG A 200 14.37 4.06 -2.40
N HIS A 201 14.51 5.35 -2.12
CA HIS A 201 13.51 6.37 -2.42
C HIS A 201 13.26 6.47 -3.94
N GLU A 202 14.34 6.62 -4.73
CA GLU A 202 14.24 6.72 -6.20
C GLU A 202 13.52 5.52 -6.83
N LEU A 203 13.84 4.30 -6.38
CA LEU A 203 13.17 3.09 -6.88
C LEU A 203 11.67 3.07 -6.54
N GLY A 204 11.21 3.76 -5.49
CA GLY A 204 9.79 3.93 -5.20
C GLY A 204 9.04 4.69 -6.30
N HIS A 205 9.64 5.75 -6.86
CA HIS A 205 9.10 6.41 -8.06
C HIS A 205 9.09 5.49 -9.29
N THR A 206 10.13 4.68 -9.48
CA THR A 206 10.16 3.68 -10.58
C THR A 206 9.06 2.60 -10.44
N LEU A 207 8.46 2.48 -9.26
CA LEU A 207 7.31 1.63 -8.96
C LEU A 207 5.96 2.40 -8.96
N GLY A 208 5.97 3.71 -9.18
CA GLY A 208 4.78 4.57 -9.27
C GLY A 208 4.45 5.37 -7.99
N PHE A 209 5.17 5.20 -6.89
CA PHE A 209 4.86 5.90 -5.64
C PHE A 209 5.27 7.38 -5.71
N ARG A 210 4.42 8.24 -5.16
CA ARG A 210 4.63 9.70 -5.08
C ARG A 210 5.23 10.08 -3.74
N HIS A 211 5.78 11.29 -3.65
CA HIS A 211 6.25 11.82 -2.38
C HIS A 211 5.09 12.01 -1.40
N GLU A 212 5.16 11.43 -0.19
CA GLU A 212 4.14 11.65 0.85
C GLU A 212 3.99 13.13 1.23
N HIS A 213 5.01 13.97 0.98
CA HIS A 213 4.96 15.38 1.33
C HIS A 213 3.99 16.23 0.48
N THR A 214 3.54 15.77 -0.70
CA THR A 214 2.59 16.55 -1.53
C THR A 214 1.13 16.47 -1.05
N ARG A 215 0.90 15.78 0.07
CA ARG A 215 -0.39 15.62 0.75
C ARG A 215 -0.68 16.81 1.66
N PRO A 216 -1.93 17.29 1.77
CA PRO A 216 -2.32 18.33 2.74
C PRO A 216 -1.84 18.06 4.18
N GLU A 217 -1.86 16.80 4.60
CA GLU A 217 -1.43 16.32 5.94
C GLU A 217 0.03 16.64 6.27
N ALA A 218 0.89 16.91 5.28
CA ALA A 218 2.28 17.32 5.48
C ALA A 218 2.43 18.79 5.93
N GLY A 219 1.35 19.56 6.00
CA GLY A 219 1.34 20.94 6.51
C GLY A 219 1.73 22.00 5.49
N GLY A 220 1.62 21.70 4.18
CA GLY A 220 1.65 22.69 3.09
C GLY A 220 2.99 23.38 2.80
N GLY A 221 4.07 23.07 3.52
CA GLY A 221 5.39 23.68 3.33
C GLY A 221 6.12 23.25 2.04
N CYS A 222 5.78 22.07 1.53
CA CYS A 222 6.20 21.56 0.23
C CYS A 222 4.96 20.99 -0.48
N TYR A 223 4.78 21.28 -1.76
CA TYR A 223 3.69 20.73 -2.58
C TYR A 223 4.16 20.64 -4.03
N GLU A 224 3.82 19.56 -4.71
CA GLU A 224 4.19 19.32 -6.11
C GLU A 224 2.95 19.50 -7.01
N ASP A 225 2.02 18.55 -6.96
CA ASP A 225 0.74 18.59 -7.67
C ASP A 225 -0.26 17.58 -7.08
N SER A 226 -1.45 17.46 -7.68
CA SER A 226 -2.57 16.63 -7.24
C SER A 226 -2.88 15.41 -8.13
N ASN A 227 -2.02 15.09 -9.11
CA ASN A 227 -2.21 13.96 -10.05
C ASN A 227 -1.73 12.64 -9.42
N TRP A 228 -2.39 12.27 -8.32
CA TRP A 228 -2.15 11.06 -7.56
C TRP A 228 -3.45 10.56 -6.93
N ARG A 229 -3.44 9.32 -6.46
CA ARG A 229 -4.49 8.83 -5.56
C ARG A 229 -3.89 8.29 -4.27
N VAL A 230 -4.66 8.44 -3.21
CA VAL A 230 -4.44 7.71 -1.96
C VAL A 230 -4.44 6.22 -2.29
N LEU A 231 -3.32 5.55 -1.99
CA LEU A 231 -3.39 4.12 -1.70
C LEU A 231 -3.85 3.94 -0.26
N THR A 232 -3.36 4.83 0.62
CA THR A 232 -2.84 4.49 1.94
C THR A 232 -2.62 5.85 2.78
N THR A 233 -2.77 5.93 4.13
CA THR A 233 -3.04 7.17 4.96
C THR A 233 -1.88 7.79 5.83
N TYR A 234 -1.49 9.04 5.51
CA TYR A 234 -0.24 9.79 5.77
C TYR A 234 0.90 9.16 6.61
N ASP A 235 2.09 9.10 6.02
CA ASP A 235 3.33 8.66 6.69
C ASP A 235 4.46 9.69 6.61
N SER A 236 4.63 10.50 7.65
CA SER A 236 5.80 11.38 7.78
C SER A 236 7.13 10.61 7.86
N ALA A 237 7.11 9.32 8.24
CA ALA A 237 8.29 8.47 8.32
C ALA A 237 8.56 7.67 7.02
N SER A 238 7.73 7.79 5.98
CA SER A 238 7.84 7.04 4.74
C SER A 238 9.21 7.18 4.07
N VAL A 239 9.68 6.13 3.40
CA VAL A 239 10.80 6.20 2.47
C VAL A 239 10.61 7.30 1.43
N MET A 240 9.37 7.57 1.01
CA MET A 240 8.99 8.59 0.04
C MET A 240 8.83 10.00 0.65
N HIS A 241 9.05 10.19 1.95
CA HIS A 241 8.95 11.51 2.58
C HIS A 241 10.27 12.28 2.54
N TYR A 242 10.20 13.59 2.30
CA TYR A 242 11.32 14.50 2.45
C TYR A 242 11.39 15.08 3.88
N PRO A 243 12.50 14.91 4.63
CA PRO A 243 12.61 15.47 5.98
C PRO A 243 12.70 16.99 6.05
N HIS A 244 13.04 17.67 4.95
CA HIS A 244 12.94 19.13 4.86
C HIS A 244 11.50 19.63 4.64
N CYS A 245 10.55 18.71 4.48
CA CYS A 245 9.12 18.97 4.26
C CYS A 245 8.26 18.40 5.42
N ASN A 246 8.77 18.41 6.65
CA ASN A 246 8.16 17.77 7.84
C ASN A 246 8.21 16.23 7.90
N GLY A 247 9.03 15.59 7.05
CA GLY A 247 9.31 14.15 7.18
C GLY A 247 10.08 13.83 8.47
N SER A 248 9.59 12.88 9.25
CA SER A 248 10.19 12.47 10.53
C SER A 248 11.35 11.49 10.39
N GLN A 249 11.54 10.87 9.20
CA GLN A 249 12.63 9.91 9.01
C GLN A 249 14.01 10.58 8.87
N THR A 250 14.75 10.62 9.97
CA THR A 250 16.12 11.18 10.04
C THR A 250 17.22 10.17 9.66
N GLY A 251 16.88 8.90 9.45
CA GLY A 251 17.80 7.81 9.12
C GLY A 251 18.02 7.58 7.61
N ASP A 252 18.43 6.36 7.27
CA ASP A 252 18.87 5.95 5.92
C ASP A 252 17.72 5.54 4.97
N LEU A 253 16.64 6.35 4.97
CA LEU A 253 15.45 6.19 4.11
C LEU A 253 15.01 4.71 4.00
N VAL A 254 14.67 4.13 5.14
CA VAL A 254 14.15 2.75 5.22
C VAL A 254 12.68 2.69 4.80
N ILE A 255 12.28 1.56 4.21
CA ILE A 255 10.88 1.26 3.90
C ILE A 255 10.13 1.00 5.21
N THR A 256 9.04 1.73 5.44
CA THR A 256 8.14 1.53 6.59
C THR A 256 7.14 0.40 6.32
N ALA A 257 6.41 -0.03 7.36
CA ALA A 257 5.28 -0.94 7.18
C ALA A 257 4.18 -0.36 6.27
N LYS A 258 4.04 0.97 6.23
CA LYS A 258 3.08 1.71 5.39
C LYS A 258 3.52 1.70 3.92
N ASP A 259 4.81 1.94 3.67
CA ASP A 259 5.44 1.80 2.35
C ASP A 259 5.24 0.39 1.79
N GLN A 260 5.53 -0.63 2.61
CA GLN A 260 5.29 -2.04 2.28
C GLN A 260 3.82 -2.30 1.96
N GLN A 261 2.88 -1.84 2.78
CA GLN A 261 1.45 -2.10 2.60
C GLN A 261 0.92 -1.49 1.29
N GLY A 262 1.33 -0.27 0.96
CA GLY A 262 1.01 0.35 -0.33
C GLY A 262 1.58 -0.42 -1.51
N ALA A 263 2.84 -0.85 -1.45
CA ALA A 263 3.46 -1.63 -2.52
C ALA A 263 2.84 -3.04 -2.69
N VAL A 264 2.48 -3.71 -1.60
CA VAL A 264 1.75 -4.99 -1.63
C VAL A 264 0.36 -4.82 -2.23
N SER A 265 -0.34 -3.70 -2.00
CA SER A 265 -1.66 -3.45 -2.61
C SER A 265 -1.61 -3.32 -4.14
N ILE A 266 -0.47 -2.87 -4.69
CA ILE A 266 -0.30 -2.57 -6.12
C ILE A 266 0.33 -3.73 -6.90
N TYR A 267 1.29 -4.42 -6.30
CA TYR A 267 2.09 -5.48 -6.94
C TYR A 267 1.86 -6.88 -6.34
N GLY A 268 1.44 -6.98 -5.07
CA GLY A 268 1.33 -8.23 -4.32
C GLY A 268 2.50 -8.46 -3.35
N ALA A 269 2.42 -9.51 -2.54
CA ALA A 269 3.47 -9.86 -1.56
C ALA A 269 4.65 -10.64 -2.20
N PRO A 270 5.89 -10.51 -1.69
CA PRO A 270 7.09 -11.15 -2.25
C PRO A 270 6.91 -12.63 -2.61
N GLY A 271 7.40 -13.04 -3.78
CA GLY A 271 7.33 -14.42 -4.26
C GLY A 271 5.94 -14.92 -4.69
N SER A 272 4.88 -14.12 -4.54
CA SER A 272 3.58 -14.48 -5.09
C SER A 272 3.67 -14.58 -6.62
N GLN A 273 3.36 -15.73 -7.20
CA GLN A 273 3.37 -15.85 -8.66
C GLN A 273 2.32 -14.92 -9.27
N PRO A 274 2.59 -14.24 -10.40
CA PRO A 274 1.55 -13.60 -11.17
C PRO A 274 0.46 -14.63 -11.50
N PRO A 275 -0.82 -14.23 -11.66
CA PRO A 275 -1.81 -15.12 -12.24
C PRO A 275 -1.28 -15.64 -13.58
N PRO A 276 -1.23 -16.97 -13.82
CA PRO A 276 -0.82 -17.48 -15.11
C PRO A 276 -1.70 -16.85 -16.20
N PRO A 277 -1.13 -16.36 -17.33
CA PRO A 277 -1.88 -15.69 -18.38
C PRO A 277 -2.78 -16.71 -19.08
N THR A 278 -3.96 -16.94 -18.51
CA THR A 278 -4.87 -18.02 -18.89
C THR A 278 -5.76 -17.55 -20.04
N GLY A 279 -5.11 -17.38 -21.20
CA GLY A 279 -5.76 -17.39 -22.50
C GLY A 279 -6.36 -18.77 -22.77
N GLY A 280 -7.48 -19.04 -22.13
CA GLY A 280 -8.12 -20.35 -22.04
C GLY A 280 -9.41 -20.24 -21.24
N GLY A 281 -10.42 -19.64 -21.85
CA GLY A 281 -11.74 -19.45 -21.27
C GLY A 281 -12.64 -18.60 -22.16
N THR A 282 -13.95 -18.75 -21.99
CA THR A 282 -14.97 -18.03 -22.75
C THR A 282 -15.52 -16.86 -21.93
N PRO A 283 -15.57 -15.62 -22.45
CA PRO A 283 -16.29 -14.52 -21.82
C PRO A 283 -17.80 -14.81 -21.78
N VAL A 284 -18.38 -14.73 -20.59
CA VAL A 284 -19.81 -14.95 -20.30
C VAL A 284 -20.37 -13.70 -19.62
N SER A 285 -21.63 -13.38 -19.90
CA SER A 285 -22.41 -12.38 -19.16
C SER A 285 -23.72 -13.03 -18.73
N GLU A 286 -23.99 -13.04 -17.43
CA GLU A 286 -25.23 -13.55 -16.84
C GLU A 286 -26.00 -12.42 -16.16
N THR A 287 -27.33 -12.55 -16.11
CA THR A 287 -28.21 -11.60 -15.41
C THR A 287 -29.03 -12.35 -14.36
N VAL A 288 -28.98 -11.91 -13.11
CA VAL A 288 -29.70 -12.52 -11.99
C VAL A 288 -30.41 -11.44 -11.18
N SER A 289 -31.72 -11.57 -10.99
CA SER A 289 -32.53 -10.64 -10.19
C SER A 289 -33.11 -11.31 -8.94
N GLY A 290 -33.47 -10.49 -7.96
CA GLY A 290 -34.04 -10.96 -6.69
C GLY A 290 -34.44 -9.80 -5.78
N SER A 291 -34.65 -10.13 -4.51
CA SER A 291 -34.93 -9.16 -3.45
C SER A 291 -34.35 -9.61 -2.11
N VAL A 292 -34.19 -8.65 -1.20
CA VAL A 292 -33.72 -8.84 0.17
C VAL A 292 -34.59 -8.03 1.12
N ALA A 293 -34.96 -8.63 2.25
CA ALA A 293 -35.40 -7.89 3.43
C ALA A 293 -34.20 -7.28 4.18
N ARG A 294 -34.46 -6.37 5.12
CA ARG A 294 -33.42 -5.81 5.99
C ARG A 294 -32.66 -6.91 6.74
N SER A 295 -31.33 -6.86 6.67
CA SER A 295 -30.38 -7.87 7.16
C SER A 295 -30.52 -9.28 6.56
N GLN A 296 -31.31 -9.47 5.49
CA GLN A 296 -31.30 -10.72 4.72
C GLN A 296 -30.08 -10.75 3.80
N GLU A 297 -29.41 -11.89 3.73
CA GLU A 297 -28.29 -12.17 2.83
C GLU A 297 -28.73 -13.21 1.79
N VAL A 298 -28.46 -12.94 0.51
CA VAL A 298 -28.73 -13.85 -0.62
C VAL A 298 -27.44 -14.02 -1.42
N HIS A 299 -26.97 -15.26 -1.54
CA HIS A 299 -25.71 -15.57 -2.20
C HIS A 299 -25.91 -16.07 -3.63
N HIS A 300 -24.98 -15.72 -4.52
CA HIS A 300 -24.94 -16.17 -5.91
C HIS A 300 -23.57 -16.75 -6.26
N GLY A 301 -23.55 -17.72 -7.17
CA GLY A 301 -22.38 -18.53 -7.50
C GLY A 301 -22.30 -19.84 -6.67
N PRO A 302 -21.13 -20.52 -6.62
CA PRO A 302 -19.86 -20.10 -7.19
C PRO A 302 -19.87 -20.03 -8.73
N TYR A 303 -19.41 -18.90 -9.25
CA TYR A 303 -19.06 -18.76 -10.66
C TYR A 303 -17.67 -19.35 -10.86
N ALA A 304 -17.53 -20.30 -11.80
CA ALA A 304 -16.23 -20.83 -12.20
C ALA A 304 -15.50 -19.77 -13.03
N VAL A 305 -14.37 -19.26 -12.53
CA VAL A 305 -13.66 -18.10 -13.10
C VAL A 305 -12.22 -18.42 -13.46
N VAL A 306 -11.71 -17.70 -14.46
CA VAL A 306 -10.31 -17.79 -14.91
C VAL A 306 -9.44 -16.74 -14.22
N ALA A 307 -8.32 -17.15 -13.63
CA ALA A 307 -7.41 -16.24 -12.94
C ALA A 307 -6.81 -15.17 -13.88
N GLY A 308 -6.54 -13.97 -13.38
CA GLY A 308 -6.05 -12.85 -14.18
C GLY A 308 -7.07 -12.21 -15.13
N THR A 309 -8.29 -12.76 -15.23
CA THR A 309 -9.38 -12.16 -16.03
C THR A 309 -10.25 -11.22 -15.18
N THR A 310 -11.04 -10.36 -15.84
CA THR A 310 -11.96 -9.46 -15.15
C THR A 310 -13.22 -10.18 -14.69
N PHE A 311 -13.55 -10.04 -13.41
CA PHE A 311 -14.86 -10.34 -12.84
C PHE A 311 -15.57 -9.01 -12.53
N LYS A 312 -16.61 -8.71 -13.28
CA LYS A 312 -17.42 -7.49 -13.13
C LYS A 312 -18.83 -7.83 -12.70
N VAL A 313 -19.32 -7.14 -11.67
CA VAL A 313 -20.72 -7.17 -11.23
C VAL A 313 -21.24 -5.74 -11.22
N THR A 314 -22.39 -5.51 -11.83
CA THR A 314 -23.14 -4.25 -11.71
C THR A 314 -24.55 -4.57 -11.23
N MET A 315 -24.90 -4.05 -10.07
CA MET A 315 -26.22 -4.12 -9.46
C MET A 315 -27.02 -2.87 -9.81
N THR A 316 -28.32 -3.05 -10.04
CA THR A 316 -29.32 -2.00 -10.20
C THR A 316 -30.62 -2.45 -9.53
N GLY A 317 -31.49 -1.54 -9.06
CA GLY A 317 -32.72 -1.97 -8.40
C GLY A 317 -33.47 -0.88 -7.64
N SER A 318 -34.04 -1.23 -6.49
CA SER A 318 -34.71 -0.29 -5.57
C SER A 318 -34.50 -0.67 -4.11
N GLY A 319 -34.72 0.28 -3.20
CA GLY A 319 -34.30 0.15 -1.79
C GLY A 319 -32.78 0.21 -1.66
N ASP A 320 -32.26 -0.27 -0.53
CA ASP A 320 -30.81 -0.28 -0.22
C ASP A 320 -30.28 -1.71 0.05
N PRO A 321 -30.11 -2.53 -1.00
CA PRO A 321 -29.26 -3.72 -0.98
C PRO A 321 -27.79 -3.35 -1.20
N ASP A 322 -26.89 -3.89 -0.37
CA ASP A 322 -25.44 -3.90 -0.53
C ASP A 322 -24.98 -5.08 -1.39
N LEU A 323 -24.04 -4.85 -2.30
CA LEU A 323 -23.30 -5.84 -3.08
C LEU A 323 -21.97 -6.17 -2.40
N PHE A 324 -21.71 -7.46 -2.17
CA PHE A 324 -20.42 -7.98 -1.73
C PHE A 324 -19.91 -9.02 -2.75
N VAL A 325 -18.63 -8.96 -3.11
CA VAL A 325 -17.96 -9.93 -4.00
C VAL A 325 -16.72 -10.49 -3.31
N ARG A 326 -16.46 -11.80 -3.43
CA ARG A 326 -15.27 -12.48 -2.88
C ARG A 326 -14.84 -13.64 -3.77
N PHE A 327 -13.55 -13.97 -3.76
CA PHE A 327 -13.00 -15.15 -4.45
C PHE A 327 -12.71 -16.31 -3.48
N GLY A 328 -12.78 -17.53 -3.98
CA GLY A 328 -12.47 -18.78 -3.25
C GLY A 328 -13.50 -19.23 -2.21
N SER A 329 -14.22 -18.30 -1.60
CA SER A 329 -15.27 -18.54 -0.60
C SER A 329 -16.35 -17.45 -0.66
N ALA A 330 -17.51 -17.72 -0.04
CA ALA A 330 -18.59 -16.74 0.04
C ALA A 330 -18.16 -15.46 0.80
N PRO A 331 -18.67 -14.27 0.42
CA PRO A 331 -18.52 -13.08 1.23
C PRO A 331 -19.21 -13.22 2.59
N THR A 332 -18.71 -12.49 3.57
CA THR A 332 -19.43 -12.15 4.81
C THR A 332 -19.38 -10.64 4.99
N THR A 333 -20.16 -10.10 5.93
CA THR A 333 -20.07 -8.68 6.34
C THR A 333 -18.69 -8.23 6.80
N SER A 334 -17.81 -9.17 7.17
CA SER A 334 -16.44 -8.94 7.65
C SER A 334 -15.34 -9.51 6.74
N SER A 335 -15.68 -10.04 5.56
CA SER A 335 -14.71 -10.63 4.62
C SER A 335 -15.23 -10.63 3.19
N TYR A 336 -14.70 -9.71 2.39
CA TYR A 336 -15.04 -9.48 0.99
C TYR A 336 -13.80 -8.97 0.23
N ALA A 337 -13.82 -9.06 -1.09
CA ALA A 337 -12.83 -8.47 -2.00
C ALA A 337 -13.34 -7.15 -2.64
N CYS A 338 -14.66 -6.95 -2.69
CA CYS A 338 -15.29 -5.67 -3.00
C CYS A 338 -16.64 -5.56 -2.29
N ARG A 339 -16.94 -4.35 -1.82
CA ARG A 339 -18.29 -3.82 -1.57
C ARG A 339 -18.25 -2.34 -1.99
N PRO A 340 -19.19 -1.81 -2.80
CA PRO A 340 -19.11 -0.42 -3.26
C PRO A 340 -19.62 0.63 -2.25
N TYR A 341 -20.36 0.21 -1.22
CA TYR A 341 -20.83 1.03 -0.09
C TYR A 341 -21.79 2.17 -0.43
N LEU A 342 -22.33 2.24 -1.65
CA LEU A 342 -23.19 3.35 -2.06
C LEU A 342 -24.55 3.33 -1.33
N SER A 343 -25.29 4.43 -1.44
CA SER A 343 -26.67 4.52 -0.96
C SER A 343 -27.64 4.10 -2.06
N GLY A 344 -28.33 2.98 -1.84
CA GLY A 344 -29.31 2.43 -2.76
C GLY A 344 -28.75 1.40 -3.74
N ALA A 345 -29.66 0.66 -4.37
CA ALA A 345 -29.40 -0.56 -5.16
C ALA A 345 -28.52 -0.43 -6.44
N SER A 346 -27.81 0.66 -6.65
CA SER A 346 -27.04 0.96 -7.87
C SER A 346 -25.54 0.91 -7.58
N GLU A 347 -24.96 -0.29 -7.58
CA GLU A 347 -23.58 -0.55 -7.15
C GLU A 347 -22.77 -1.31 -8.21
N ALA A 348 -21.44 -1.15 -8.22
CA ALA A 348 -20.57 -1.89 -9.15
C ALA A 348 -19.23 -2.32 -8.54
N CYS A 349 -18.91 -3.61 -8.69
CA CYS A 349 -17.60 -4.18 -8.42
C CYS A 349 -16.93 -4.56 -9.74
N THR A 350 -15.71 -4.09 -9.99
CA THR A 350 -14.86 -4.58 -11.10
C THR A 350 -13.53 -5.02 -10.51
N LEU A 351 -13.24 -6.32 -10.57
CA LEU A 351 -12.08 -6.96 -9.94
C LEU A 351 -11.33 -7.82 -10.95
N THR A 352 -10.01 -7.93 -10.81
CA THR A 352 -9.25 -9.00 -11.46
C THR A 352 -9.31 -10.25 -10.58
N VAL A 353 -9.58 -11.43 -11.17
CA VAL A 353 -9.59 -12.71 -10.45
C VAL A 353 -8.16 -13.03 -9.96
N PRO A 354 -7.92 -13.20 -8.64
CA PRO A 354 -6.57 -13.41 -8.13
C PRO A 354 -5.92 -14.73 -8.57
N ALA A 355 -4.59 -14.79 -8.50
CA ALA A 355 -3.84 -16.02 -8.73
C ALA A 355 -4.34 -17.15 -7.81
N GLY A 356 -4.42 -18.37 -8.35
CA GLY A 356 -4.90 -19.55 -7.63
C GLY A 356 -6.42 -19.60 -7.36
N GLN A 357 -7.18 -18.55 -7.69
CA GLN A 357 -8.63 -18.53 -7.52
C GLN A 357 -9.37 -18.99 -8.77
N SER A 358 -10.19 -20.03 -8.63
CA SER A 358 -11.04 -20.58 -9.70
C SER A 358 -12.54 -20.40 -9.45
N LYS A 359 -12.91 -19.72 -8.35
CA LYS A 359 -14.30 -19.47 -7.95
C LYS A 359 -14.50 -18.02 -7.51
N ALA A 360 -15.54 -17.38 -8.03
CA ALA A 360 -16.06 -16.11 -7.53
C ALA A 360 -17.43 -16.32 -6.89
N TYR A 361 -17.72 -15.56 -5.84
CA TYR A 361 -18.96 -15.60 -5.08
C TYR A 361 -19.47 -14.17 -4.91
N ILE A 362 -20.79 -14.02 -4.99
CA ILE A 362 -21.49 -12.76 -4.74
C ILE A 362 -22.43 -12.96 -3.54
N MET A 363 -22.60 -11.93 -2.73
CA MET A 363 -23.66 -11.83 -1.73
C MET A 363 -24.35 -10.49 -1.93
N VAL A 364 -25.67 -10.48 -2.03
CA VAL A 364 -26.48 -9.28 -1.94
C VAL A 364 -27.13 -9.27 -0.56
N ARG A 365 -27.05 -8.15 0.16
CA ARG A 365 -27.48 -8.03 1.54
C ARG A 365 -28.35 -6.80 1.74
N GLY A 366 -29.55 -6.94 2.30
CA GLY A 366 -30.39 -5.76 2.56
C GLY A 366 -29.85 -4.91 3.71
N TYR A 367 -29.36 -3.69 3.46
CA TYR A 367 -29.23 -2.67 4.50
C TYR A 367 -30.60 -2.14 4.90
N SER A 368 -31.45 -1.91 3.89
CA SER A 368 -32.91 -1.85 4.00
C SER A 368 -33.56 -2.97 3.16
N ALA A 369 -34.88 -2.98 3.04
CA ALA A 369 -35.56 -3.90 2.12
C ALA A 369 -35.48 -3.35 0.69
N GLY A 370 -35.17 -4.21 -0.29
CA GLY A 370 -34.95 -3.79 -1.68
C GLY A 370 -35.05 -4.93 -2.69
N SER A 371 -35.15 -4.55 -3.97
CA SER A 371 -35.00 -5.46 -5.11
C SER A 371 -33.73 -5.13 -5.88
N TYR A 372 -33.18 -6.12 -6.60
CA TYR A 372 -31.95 -5.98 -7.33
C TYR A 372 -31.95 -6.80 -8.63
N SER A 373 -31.08 -6.38 -9.56
CA SER A 373 -30.72 -7.04 -10.80
C SER A 373 -29.21 -6.90 -10.98
N LEU A 374 -28.51 -8.03 -10.91
CA LEU A 374 -27.07 -8.16 -11.14
C LEU A 374 -26.82 -8.46 -12.61
N SER A 375 -25.97 -7.67 -13.25
CA SER A 375 -25.27 -8.03 -14.50
C SER A 375 -23.86 -8.48 -14.15
N ILE A 376 -23.51 -9.73 -14.50
CA ILE A 376 -22.33 -10.45 -14.02
C ILE A 376 -21.50 -10.88 -15.24
N GLY A 377 -20.45 -10.11 -15.56
CA GLY A 377 -19.53 -10.38 -16.66
C GLY A 377 -18.24 -11.02 -16.17
N TYR A 378 -17.88 -12.20 -16.68
CA TYR A 378 -16.68 -12.93 -16.27
C TYR A 378 -16.16 -13.87 -17.36
N THR A 379 -14.89 -14.26 -17.29
CA THR A 379 -14.37 -15.36 -18.14
C THR A 379 -14.52 -16.69 -17.41
N LYS A 380 -15.25 -17.62 -18.03
CA LYS A 380 -15.44 -19.01 -17.59
C LYS A 380 -14.34 -19.90 -18.20
N PRO A 381 -13.77 -20.87 -17.46
CA PRO A 381 -12.87 -21.88 -18.03
C PRO A 381 -13.52 -22.68 -19.16
#